data_AF-A0A2N0XAP0-F1
#
_entry.id   AF-A0A2N0XAP0-F1
#
_cell.length_a   1.000
_cell.length_b   1.000
_cell.length_c   1.000
_cell.angle_alpha   90.00
_cell.angle_beta   90.00
_cell.angle_gamma   90.00
#
_symmetry.space_group_name_H-M   'P 1'
#
loop_
_entity.id
_entity.type
_entity.pdbx_description
1 polymer ?
#
loop_
_entity_poly.entity_id
_entity_poly.type
_entity_poly.pdbx_seq_one_letter_code
_entity_poly.pdbx_strand_id
1 'polypeptide(L)'
;MILAVVWWLFYHKNDSSESSQAQGACENPTVLHVAEQYPGAADMFLRDFSEECVTPELVSSPSQAQVYVAVDSPAADAALAEQGLSRSPEPPKVVGSTPVGLSTPQAPEGKVDPQAVYYGNDPAVAQAAASALAGDPERAESLVTRDAQAPAPEDPAVPLAVTSLTNPEGRVFTALPGAELTFSAIEVNNPNLPENAAEGAHNGEGENPEAAPAQPQTLFLLDASAQMAPQFDATRARLAEEAAALEQPVALWNYSSPLNPGVTRPWRDNVGFGPAQEITPVLNGFGTGGVPLTRTSVLAALRTAAEQAQATGQPARVVLFTSGTAPEDLDDAAFGRQLASTLENPQVSLEVVQVGDQADPLLAEYAR
;
A
#
# COMPACT_ATOMS: atom_id res chain seq x y z
N MET A 1 7.52 -17.93 21.11
CA MET A 1 7.32 -19.09 20.22
C MET A 1 6.81 -18.62 18.84
N ILE A 2 7.38 -17.53 18.29
CA ILE A 2 7.00 -16.93 16.98
C ILE A 2 7.97 -17.38 15.89
N LEU A 3 9.26 -17.52 16.24
CA LEU A 3 10.31 -18.15 15.44
C LEU A 3 9.94 -19.56 14.95
N ALA A 4 9.17 -20.33 15.72
CA ALA A 4 8.76 -21.69 15.33
C ALA A 4 7.64 -21.70 14.27
N VAL A 5 6.79 -20.66 14.25
CA VAL A 5 5.72 -20.52 13.25
C VAL A 5 6.34 -20.11 11.92
N VAL A 6 7.18 -19.06 11.92
CA VAL A 6 7.88 -18.63 10.68
C VAL A 6 8.79 -19.73 10.11
N TRP A 7 9.49 -20.48 10.97
CA TRP A 7 10.28 -21.65 10.58
C TRP A 7 9.46 -22.77 9.90
N TRP A 8 8.20 -22.99 10.33
CA TRP A 8 7.30 -23.96 9.71
C TRP A 8 6.76 -23.48 8.34
N LEU A 9 6.43 -22.18 8.22
CA LEU A 9 5.88 -21.56 7.00
C LEU A 9 6.85 -21.62 5.79
N PHE A 10 8.16 -21.70 6.03
CA PHE A 10 9.15 -21.68 4.94
C PHE A 10 9.69 -23.06 4.50
N TYR A 11 9.53 -24.13 5.28
CA TYR A 11 10.26 -25.39 5.05
C TYR A 11 9.43 -26.70 4.97
N HIS A 12 8.09 -26.68 5.02
CA HIS A 12 7.28 -27.92 4.92
C HIS A 12 6.70 -28.26 3.54
N LYS A 13 6.98 -27.50 2.48
CA LYS A 13 6.51 -27.83 1.13
C LYS A 13 7.58 -28.54 0.30
N ASN A 14 7.88 -29.80 0.63
CA ASN A 14 8.57 -30.67 -0.33
C ASN A 14 8.22 -32.17 -0.25
N ASP A 15 7.17 -32.57 0.46
CA ASP A 15 6.65 -33.93 0.29
C ASP A 15 5.14 -33.97 0.50
N SER A 16 4.52 -34.92 -0.20
CA SER A 16 3.11 -35.33 -0.17
C SER A 16 2.09 -34.41 -0.86
N SER A 17 1.85 -34.77 -2.12
CA SER A 17 0.51 -34.88 -2.69
C SER A 17 -0.44 -35.61 -1.73
N GLU A 18 -1.37 -34.91 -1.09
CA GLU A 18 -2.68 -35.46 -0.73
C GLU A 18 -3.61 -34.30 -0.34
N SER A 19 -4.51 -33.96 -1.26
CA SER A 19 -5.67 -33.14 -0.99
C SER A 19 -6.58 -33.86 -0.01
N SER A 20 -6.63 -33.40 1.24
CA SER A 20 -7.74 -33.70 2.15
C SER A 20 -8.43 -32.41 2.54
N GLN A 21 -9.68 -32.28 2.11
CA GLN A 21 -10.63 -31.31 2.64
C GLN A 21 -10.81 -31.60 4.13
N ALA A 22 -10.43 -30.67 4.99
CA ALA A 22 -10.89 -30.62 6.36
C ALA A 22 -11.32 -29.18 6.66
N GLN A 23 -12.63 -28.98 6.75
CA GLN A 23 -13.23 -27.83 7.42
C GLN A 23 -12.94 -27.98 8.93
N GLY A 24 -11.78 -27.53 9.36
CA GLY A 24 -11.48 -27.26 10.76
C GLY A 24 -11.58 -25.74 10.97
N ALA A 25 -12.41 -25.29 11.91
CA ALA A 25 -12.36 -23.91 12.34
C ALA A 25 -10.98 -23.67 12.99
N CYS A 26 -10.24 -22.68 12.50
CA CYS A 26 -8.97 -22.29 13.10
C CYS A 26 -9.19 -21.89 14.55
N GLU A 27 -8.74 -22.71 15.49
CA GLU A 27 -8.91 -22.43 16.93
C GLU A 27 -8.09 -21.22 17.38
N ASN A 28 -7.01 -20.88 16.66
CA ASN A 28 -6.14 -19.73 16.94
C ASN A 28 -5.62 -19.07 15.63
N PRO A 29 -6.40 -18.19 14.97
CA PRO A 29 -5.91 -17.46 13.81
C PRO A 29 -4.79 -16.48 14.21
N THR A 30 -3.72 -16.42 13.41
CA THR A 30 -2.57 -15.53 13.63
C THR A 30 -2.44 -14.53 12.50
N VAL A 31 -2.15 -13.27 12.83
CA VAL A 31 -1.89 -12.23 11.84
C VAL A 31 -0.38 -12.10 11.58
N LEU A 32 0.01 -12.23 10.31
CA LEU A 32 1.37 -12.01 9.84
C LEU A 32 1.49 -10.59 9.27
N HIS A 33 2.06 -9.66 10.03
CA HIS A 33 2.26 -8.30 9.53
C HIS A 33 3.40 -8.25 8.50
N VAL A 34 3.11 -7.70 7.32
CA VAL A 34 4.01 -7.58 6.17
C VAL A 34 4.22 -6.10 5.88
N ALA A 35 5.45 -5.61 5.80
CA ALA A 35 5.76 -4.28 5.26
C ALA A 35 6.38 -4.42 3.87
N GLU A 36 6.38 -3.35 3.08
CA GLU A 36 6.98 -3.32 1.75
C GLU A 36 7.94 -2.16 1.57
N GLN A 37 9.02 -2.38 0.82
CA GLN A 37 9.96 -1.32 0.43
C GLN A 37 9.39 -0.44 -0.69
N TYR A 38 8.62 -1.04 -1.60
CA TYR A 38 8.01 -0.37 -2.75
C TYR A 38 6.50 -0.61 -2.71
N PRO A 39 5.68 0.40 -3.02
CA PRO A 39 4.24 0.21 -3.19
C PRO A 39 3.93 -0.95 -4.13
N GLY A 40 3.15 -1.93 -3.66
CA GLY A 40 2.76 -3.12 -4.43
C GLY A 40 3.80 -4.24 -4.49
N ALA A 41 4.94 -4.12 -3.81
CA ALA A 41 5.89 -5.23 -3.72
C ALA A 41 5.36 -6.36 -2.83
N ALA A 42 4.60 -6.04 -1.77
CA ALA A 42 3.99 -7.06 -0.92
C ALA A 42 2.97 -7.91 -1.67
N ASP A 43 2.30 -7.40 -2.71
CA ASP A 43 1.32 -8.15 -3.49
C ASP A 43 1.89 -9.45 -4.07
N MET A 44 3.19 -9.46 -4.41
CA MET A 44 3.88 -10.67 -4.89
C MET A 44 3.98 -11.75 -3.81
N PHE A 45 4.21 -11.35 -2.56
CA PHE A 45 4.20 -12.24 -1.41
C PHE A 45 2.78 -12.67 -1.05
N LEU A 46 1.85 -11.71 -0.93
CA LEU A 46 0.48 -11.95 -0.49
C LEU A 46 -0.29 -12.87 -1.45
N ARG A 47 -0.10 -12.72 -2.77
CA ARG A 47 -0.74 -13.57 -3.78
C ARG A 47 -0.39 -15.05 -3.61
N ASP A 48 0.86 -15.33 -3.30
CA ASP A 48 1.40 -16.70 -3.27
C ASP A 48 1.42 -17.26 -1.83
N PHE A 49 1.03 -16.47 -0.82
CA PHE A 49 0.95 -16.88 0.57
C PHE A 49 -0.27 -17.77 0.80
N SER A 50 -0.04 -19.00 1.26
CA SER A 50 -1.09 -19.99 1.48
C SER A 50 -0.77 -20.79 2.73
N GLU A 51 -1.17 -20.29 3.90
CA GLU A 51 -0.88 -20.94 5.17
C GLU A 51 -2.15 -21.05 6.01
N GLU A 52 -2.36 -22.23 6.57
CA GLU A 52 -3.58 -22.52 7.34
C GLU A 52 -3.54 -21.72 8.65
N CYS A 53 -4.62 -21.01 8.95
CA CYS A 53 -4.76 -20.18 10.15
C CYS A 53 -3.79 -19.00 10.26
N VAL A 54 -3.11 -18.60 9.19
CA VAL A 54 -2.29 -17.37 9.15
C VAL A 54 -2.87 -16.42 8.11
N THR A 55 -3.17 -15.20 8.53
CA THR A 55 -3.65 -14.13 7.64
C THR A 55 -2.57 -13.06 7.51
N PRO A 56 -1.99 -12.85 6.32
CA PRO A 56 -1.01 -11.80 6.13
C PRO A 56 -1.72 -10.44 5.99
N GLU A 57 -1.20 -9.42 6.67
CA GLU A 57 -1.74 -8.06 6.64
C GLU A 57 -0.64 -7.06 6.32
N LEU A 58 -0.88 -6.18 5.36
CA LEU A 58 0.06 -5.13 4.99
C LEU A 58 0.07 -4.02 6.06
N VAL A 59 1.23 -3.78 6.66
CA VAL A 59 1.45 -2.71 7.64
C VAL A 59 2.32 -1.61 7.07
N SER A 60 2.17 -0.42 7.64
CA SER A 60 2.77 0.81 7.12
C SER A 60 4.27 0.99 7.37
N SER A 61 4.83 0.21 8.29
CA SER A 61 6.20 0.39 8.77
C SER A 61 6.86 -0.97 9.07
N PRO A 62 8.13 -1.17 8.70
CA PRO A 62 8.91 -2.33 9.14
C PRO A 62 8.85 -2.57 10.65
N SER A 63 8.75 -1.53 11.47
CA SER A 63 8.64 -1.61 12.93
C SER A 63 7.37 -2.30 13.43
N GLN A 64 6.37 -2.49 12.58
CA GLN A 64 5.14 -3.22 12.87
C GLN A 64 5.14 -4.61 12.24
N ALA A 65 6.09 -4.85 11.34
CA ALA A 65 6.13 -6.02 10.49
C ALA A 65 6.95 -7.16 11.09
N GLN A 66 6.54 -8.37 10.73
CA GLN A 66 7.27 -9.62 10.95
C GLN A 66 8.02 -10.00 9.66
N VAL A 67 7.47 -9.60 8.50
CA VAL A 67 8.09 -9.77 7.18
C VAL A 67 8.22 -8.42 6.50
N TYR A 68 9.39 -8.13 5.94
CA TYR A 68 9.65 -6.96 5.12
C TYR A 68 9.96 -7.41 3.69
N VAL A 69 9.06 -7.08 2.75
CA VAL A 69 9.22 -7.40 1.33
C VAL A 69 10.03 -6.30 0.66
N ALA A 70 11.27 -6.62 0.32
CA ALA A 70 12.27 -5.66 -0.14
C ALA A 70 13.27 -6.30 -1.11
N VAL A 71 14.04 -5.47 -1.81
CA VAL A 71 15.23 -5.96 -2.53
C VAL A 71 16.28 -6.34 -1.49
N ASP A 72 16.72 -7.60 -1.52
CA ASP A 72 17.75 -8.09 -0.61
C ASP A 72 19.08 -7.34 -0.84
N SER A 73 19.33 -6.34 -0.01
CA SER A 73 20.40 -5.37 -0.20
C SER A 73 20.82 -4.70 1.11
N PRO A 74 22.03 -4.09 1.17
CA PRO A 74 22.44 -3.28 2.31
C PRO A 74 21.53 -2.07 2.58
N ALA A 75 20.82 -1.58 1.55
CA ALA A 75 19.84 -0.49 1.73
C ALA A 75 18.61 -0.96 2.50
N ALA A 76 18.14 -2.19 2.25
CA ALA A 76 17.08 -2.80 3.07
C ALA A 76 17.52 -3.00 4.53
N ASP A 77 18.79 -3.38 4.75
CA ASP A 77 19.35 -3.47 6.11
C ASP A 77 19.42 -2.14 6.82
N ALA A 78 19.86 -1.10 6.12
CA ALA A 78 19.90 0.25 6.66
C ALA A 78 18.49 0.73 7.04
N ALA A 79 17.49 0.48 6.19
CA ALA A 79 16.09 0.83 6.46
C ALA A 79 15.52 0.12 7.70
N LEU A 80 15.88 -1.16 7.92
CA LEU A 80 15.53 -1.88 9.15
C LEU A 80 16.26 -1.30 10.37
N ALA A 81 17.57 -1.06 10.24
CA ALA A 81 18.42 -0.56 11.32
C ALA A 81 18.02 0.85 11.79
N GLU A 82 17.58 1.73 10.88
CA GLU A 82 17.04 3.05 11.19
C GLU A 82 15.83 2.98 12.13
N GLN A 83 15.08 1.88 12.08
CA GLN A 83 13.93 1.62 12.95
C GLN A 83 14.29 0.78 14.18
N GLY A 84 15.58 0.54 14.43
CA GLY A 84 16.05 -0.30 15.53
C GLY A 84 15.75 -1.78 15.34
N LEU A 85 15.52 -2.22 14.10
CA LEU A 85 15.23 -3.59 13.73
C LEU A 85 16.47 -4.25 13.11
N SER A 86 16.43 -5.56 13.02
CA SER A 86 17.43 -6.32 12.26
C SER A 86 16.72 -7.42 11.47
N ARG A 87 17.33 -7.92 10.40
CA ARG A 87 16.82 -9.12 9.75
C ARG A 87 17.12 -10.36 10.59
N SER A 88 16.29 -11.38 10.44
CA SER A 88 16.59 -12.74 10.86
C SER A 88 17.89 -13.24 10.19
N PRO A 89 18.70 -14.08 10.86
CA PRO A 89 19.85 -14.72 10.23
C PRO A 89 19.46 -15.70 9.11
N GLU A 90 18.18 -16.04 8.97
CA GLU A 90 17.69 -16.88 7.89
C GLU A 90 17.77 -16.18 6.52
N PRO A 91 18.08 -16.92 5.44
CA PRO A 91 18.15 -16.35 4.11
C PRO A 91 16.76 -15.87 3.65
N PRO A 92 16.63 -14.64 3.13
CA PRO A 92 15.37 -14.14 2.59
C PRO A 92 14.82 -15.02 1.46
N LYS A 93 13.49 -15.20 1.41
CA LYS A 93 12.84 -15.95 0.33
C LYS A 93 12.43 -15.02 -0.79
N VAL A 94 12.82 -15.32 -2.03
CA VAL A 94 12.36 -14.59 -3.21
C VAL A 94 10.84 -14.77 -3.39
N VAL A 95 10.13 -13.65 -3.54
CA VAL A 95 8.66 -13.61 -3.68
C VAL A 95 8.22 -13.15 -5.07
N GLY A 96 9.10 -12.49 -5.81
CA GLY A 96 8.83 -12.09 -7.19
C GLY A 96 9.87 -11.15 -7.75
N SER A 97 9.67 -10.72 -8.99
CA SER A 97 10.49 -9.70 -9.61
C SER A 97 9.64 -8.68 -10.37
N THR A 98 10.19 -7.48 -10.54
CA THR A 98 9.63 -6.43 -11.38
C THR A 98 10.67 -5.97 -12.40
N PRO A 99 10.28 -5.68 -13.65
CA PRO A 99 11.21 -5.12 -14.62
C PRO A 99 11.66 -3.72 -14.20
N VAL A 100 12.94 -3.44 -14.43
CA VAL A 100 13.53 -2.10 -14.39
C VAL A 100 13.57 -1.57 -15.82
N GLY A 101 13.24 -0.30 -15.98
CA GLY A 101 13.10 0.30 -17.28
C GLY A 101 13.31 1.80 -17.26
N LEU A 102 13.01 2.39 -18.40
CA LEU A 102 13.05 3.82 -18.60
C LEU A 102 11.65 4.40 -18.61
N SER A 103 11.47 5.45 -17.83
CA SER A 103 10.32 6.33 -17.89
C SER A 103 10.63 7.51 -18.80
N THR A 104 9.85 7.66 -19.87
CA THR A 104 10.05 8.69 -20.92
C THR A 104 8.71 9.30 -21.32
N PRO A 105 8.64 10.54 -21.83
CA PRO A 105 7.37 11.10 -22.34
C PRO A 105 6.77 10.28 -23.49
N GLN A 106 7.64 9.63 -24.28
CA GLN A 106 7.28 8.80 -25.42
C GLN A 106 8.28 7.65 -25.51
N ALA A 107 7.83 6.49 -25.99
CA ALA A 107 8.69 5.33 -26.15
C ALA A 107 9.96 5.67 -26.95
N PRO A 108 11.16 5.31 -26.47
CA PRO A 108 12.40 5.66 -27.14
C PRO A 108 12.51 4.96 -28.49
N GLU A 109 12.73 5.73 -29.55
CA GLU A 109 13.00 5.21 -30.89
C GLU A 109 14.50 4.87 -31.03
N GLY A 110 14.92 3.75 -30.45
CA GLY A 110 16.27 3.19 -30.62
C GLY A 110 17.12 3.15 -29.36
N LYS A 111 18.45 3.14 -29.52
CA LYS A 111 19.38 3.04 -28.38
C LYS A 111 19.39 4.36 -27.60
N VAL A 112 19.13 4.25 -26.30
CA VAL A 112 19.22 5.37 -25.36
C VAL A 112 20.68 5.58 -24.95
N ASP A 113 21.14 6.84 -24.93
CA ASP A 113 22.46 7.18 -24.39
C ASP A 113 22.44 7.05 -22.86
N PRO A 114 23.26 6.18 -22.24
CA PRO A 114 23.31 6.03 -20.79
C PRO A 114 23.62 7.35 -20.05
N GLN A 115 24.33 8.30 -20.68
CA GLN A 115 24.64 9.59 -20.05
C GLN A 115 23.43 10.52 -19.97
N ALA A 116 22.41 10.32 -20.80
CA ALA A 116 21.21 11.15 -20.81
C ALA A 116 20.13 10.69 -19.81
N VAL A 117 20.27 9.49 -19.24
CA VAL A 117 19.32 8.93 -18.27
C VAL A 117 19.67 9.44 -16.88
N TYR A 118 18.66 9.84 -16.11
CA TYR A 118 18.78 10.05 -14.68
C TYR A 118 18.43 8.77 -13.92
N TYR A 119 19.37 8.25 -13.14
CA TYR A 119 19.27 6.94 -12.50
C TYR A 119 18.55 6.96 -11.15
N GLY A 120 18.30 8.15 -10.60
CA GLY A 120 17.60 8.31 -9.32
C GLY A 120 18.45 8.01 -8.10
N ASN A 121 17.82 8.21 -6.93
CA ASN A 121 18.44 8.01 -5.62
C ASN A 121 18.21 6.59 -5.08
N ASP A 122 17.42 5.77 -5.76
CA ASP A 122 17.23 4.38 -5.41
C ASP A 122 18.42 3.55 -5.92
N PRO A 123 19.27 3.01 -5.04
CA PRO A 123 20.49 2.33 -5.46
C PRO A 123 20.22 1.03 -6.23
N ALA A 124 19.12 0.32 -5.94
CA ALA A 124 18.79 -0.92 -6.61
C ALA A 124 18.31 -0.67 -8.04
N VAL A 125 17.39 0.29 -8.21
CA VAL A 125 16.91 0.71 -9.54
C VAL A 125 18.05 1.30 -10.37
N ALA A 126 18.84 2.20 -9.77
CA ALA A 126 19.95 2.87 -10.42
C ALA A 126 20.97 1.85 -10.94
N GLN A 127 21.39 0.90 -10.10
CA GLN A 127 22.37 -0.12 -10.47
C GLN A 127 21.86 -1.04 -11.58
N ALA A 128 20.62 -1.52 -11.48
CA ALA A 128 20.01 -2.40 -12.47
C ALA A 128 19.90 -1.72 -13.84
N ALA A 129 19.39 -0.49 -13.88
CA ALA A 129 19.27 0.27 -15.12
C ALA A 129 20.64 0.66 -15.71
N ALA A 130 21.57 1.13 -14.88
CA ALA A 130 22.90 1.57 -15.34
C ALA A 130 23.69 0.40 -15.92
N SER A 131 23.62 -0.77 -15.29
CA SER A 131 24.28 -1.99 -15.76
C SER A 131 23.70 -2.46 -17.10
N ALA A 132 22.38 -2.42 -17.27
CA ALA A 132 21.72 -2.80 -18.52
C ALA A 132 22.02 -1.84 -19.68
N LEU A 133 22.18 -0.54 -19.41
CA LEU A 133 22.44 0.49 -20.42
C LEU A 133 23.91 0.66 -20.77
N ALA A 134 24.79 0.67 -19.76
CA ALA A 134 26.21 0.94 -19.96
C ALA A 134 26.95 -0.25 -20.57
N GLY A 135 26.52 -1.48 -20.27
CA GLY A 135 27.19 -2.72 -20.68
C GLY A 135 28.61 -2.89 -20.12
N ASP A 136 29.03 -1.98 -19.23
CA ASP A 136 30.34 -1.92 -18.61
C ASP A 136 30.17 -1.54 -17.12
N PRO A 137 30.70 -2.33 -16.16
CA PRO A 137 30.50 -2.10 -14.74
C PRO A 137 31.05 -0.77 -14.22
N GLU A 138 32.26 -0.37 -14.66
CA GLU A 138 32.88 0.89 -14.21
C GLU A 138 32.07 2.09 -14.69
N ARG A 139 31.59 2.05 -15.94
CA ARG A 139 30.70 3.07 -16.48
C ARG A 139 29.36 3.10 -15.75
N ALA A 140 28.77 1.94 -15.43
CA ALA A 140 27.53 1.87 -14.68
C ALA A 140 27.68 2.53 -13.29
N GLU A 141 28.75 2.20 -12.55
CA GLU A 141 29.03 2.78 -11.23
C GLU A 141 29.21 4.31 -11.31
N SER A 142 29.89 4.80 -12.36
CA SER A 142 30.06 6.24 -12.56
C SER A 142 28.73 6.98 -12.78
N LEU A 143 27.77 6.35 -13.45
CA LEU A 143 26.45 6.91 -13.72
C LEU A 143 25.58 6.91 -12.46
N VAL A 144 25.60 5.82 -11.68
CA VAL A 144 24.91 5.73 -10.40
C VAL A 144 25.44 6.78 -9.43
N THR A 145 26.78 6.90 -9.31
CA THR A 145 27.42 7.85 -8.39
C THR A 145 27.12 9.31 -8.76
N ARG A 146 27.01 9.60 -10.06
CA ARG A 146 26.67 10.94 -10.55
C ARG A 146 25.28 11.39 -10.04
N ASP A 147 24.32 10.48 -9.99
CA ASP A 147 22.93 10.80 -9.72
C ASP A 147 22.48 10.56 -8.28
N ALA A 148 23.21 9.75 -7.50
CA ALA A 148 22.83 9.31 -6.16
C ALA A 148 22.52 10.42 -5.13
N GLN A 149 22.97 11.66 -5.38
CA GLN A 149 22.67 12.83 -4.56
C GLN A 149 22.13 14.02 -5.38
N ALA A 150 21.93 13.83 -6.69
CA ALA A 150 21.41 14.87 -7.54
C ALA A 150 19.89 14.95 -7.37
N PRO A 151 19.29 16.15 -7.29
CA PRO A 151 17.84 16.28 -7.30
C PRO A 151 17.28 15.71 -8.61
N ALA A 152 16.05 15.20 -8.56
CA ALA A 152 15.36 14.74 -9.75
C ALA A 152 15.28 15.88 -10.78
N PRO A 153 15.50 15.60 -12.07
CA PRO A 153 15.45 16.61 -13.12
C PRO A 153 14.03 17.17 -13.25
N GLU A 154 13.90 18.49 -13.32
CA GLU A 154 12.61 19.17 -13.55
C GLU A 154 12.13 19.03 -15.00
N ASP A 155 13.05 18.80 -15.93
CA ASP A 155 12.73 18.63 -17.35
C ASP A 155 12.08 17.25 -17.60
N PRO A 156 10.79 17.18 -17.99
CA PRO A 156 10.13 15.93 -18.26
C PRO A 156 10.73 15.19 -19.47
N ALA A 157 11.52 15.84 -20.33
CA ALA A 157 12.18 15.16 -21.44
C ALA A 157 13.29 14.19 -20.98
N VAL A 158 13.82 14.36 -19.77
CA VAL A 158 14.90 13.50 -19.25
C VAL A 158 14.37 12.10 -18.95
N PRO A 159 14.94 11.04 -19.53
CA PRO A 159 14.60 9.66 -19.19
C PRO A 159 14.97 9.35 -17.73
N LEU A 160 14.07 8.68 -17.01
CA LEU A 160 14.30 8.28 -15.61
C LEU A 160 14.41 6.76 -15.52
N ALA A 161 15.37 6.25 -14.74
CA ALA A 161 15.38 4.84 -14.36
C ALA A 161 14.31 4.59 -13.28
N VAL A 162 13.40 3.65 -13.55
CA VAL A 162 12.27 3.33 -12.66
C VAL A 162 11.96 1.83 -12.74
N THR A 163 11.12 1.33 -11.83
CA THR A 163 10.46 0.03 -12.02
C THR A 163 9.12 0.23 -12.72
N SER A 164 8.48 -0.84 -13.18
CA SER A 164 7.08 -0.76 -13.62
C SER A 164 6.11 -0.35 -12.51
N LEU A 165 6.48 -0.53 -11.23
CA LEU A 165 5.67 -0.14 -10.07
C LEU A 165 5.81 1.35 -9.72
N THR A 166 6.97 1.94 -10.02
CA THR A 166 7.31 3.32 -9.64
C THR A 166 7.37 4.29 -10.81
N ASN A 167 6.89 3.88 -11.99
CA ASN A 167 6.86 4.73 -13.18
C ASN A 167 5.96 5.96 -12.97
N PRO A 168 6.47 7.19 -13.08
CA PRO A 168 5.66 8.39 -12.94
C PRO A 168 4.57 8.47 -14.01
N GLU A 169 3.44 9.04 -13.62
CA GLU A 169 2.27 9.15 -14.49
C GLU A 169 2.51 10.05 -15.71
N GLY A 170 1.77 9.82 -16.78
CA GLY A 170 1.92 10.53 -18.05
C GLY A 170 3.19 10.16 -18.84
N ARG A 171 3.93 9.12 -18.40
CA ARG A 171 5.16 8.66 -19.03
C ARG A 171 5.06 7.20 -19.44
N VAL A 172 5.66 6.88 -20.56
CA VAL A 172 5.77 5.51 -21.07
C VAL A 172 6.92 4.80 -20.37
N PHE A 173 6.58 3.70 -19.69
CA PHE A 173 7.56 2.74 -19.20
C PHE A 173 8.04 1.83 -20.34
N THR A 174 9.35 1.75 -20.51
CA THR A 174 10.00 0.80 -21.44
C THR A 174 10.98 -0.06 -20.67
N ALA A 175 10.68 -1.36 -20.52
CA ALA A 175 11.55 -2.29 -19.82
C ALA A 175 12.93 -2.38 -20.49
N LEU A 176 13.99 -2.37 -19.69
CA LEU A 176 15.36 -2.61 -20.15
C LEU A 176 15.61 -4.12 -20.14
N PRO A 177 16.02 -4.72 -21.27
CA PRO A 177 16.30 -6.16 -21.32
C PRO A 177 17.35 -6.58 -20.29
N GLY A 178 17.02 -7.57 -19.46
CA GLY A 178 17.92 -8.09 -18.43
C GLY A 178 18.06 -7.23 -17.18
N ALA A 179 17.25 -6.16 -17.03
CA ALA A 179 17.18 -5.35 -15.82
C ALA A 179 15.90 -5.71 -15.04
N GLU A 180 16.04 -6.35 -13.89
CA GLU A 180 14.94 -6.66 -12.98
C GLU A 180 15.36 -6.40 -11.54
N LEU A 181 14.38 -6.05 -10.70
CA LEU A 181 14.53 -6.11 -9.25
C LEU A 181 13.83 -7.34 -8.73
N THR A 182 14.57 -8.14 -7.96
CA THR A 182 14.04 -9.30 -7.26
C THR A 182 13.67 -8.88 -5.85
N PHE A 183 12.42 -9.13 -5.47
CA PHE A 183 11.94 -8.91 -4.12
C PHE A 183 12.03 -10.19 -3.30
N SER A 184 12.43 -10.03 -2.06
CA SER A 184 12.50 -11.09 -1.08
C SER A 184 11.68 -10.72 0.16
N ALA A 185 10.99 -11.71 0.72
CA ALA A 185 10.47 -11.65 2.07
C ALA A 185 11.64 -11.80 3.05
N ILE A 186 11.97 -10.71 3.72
CA ILE A 186 12.99 -10.64 4.77
C ILE A 186 12.28 -10.76 6.11
N GLU A 187 12.57 -11.80 6.88
CA GLU A 187 12.06 -11.89 8.25
C GLU A 187 12.73 -10.83 9.13
N VAL A 188 11.93 -10.14 9.94
CA VAL A 188 12.37 -9.03 10.79
C VAL A 188 12.44 -9.49 12.23
N ASN A 189 13.64 -9.42 12.81
CA ASN A 189 13.86 -9.48 14.25
C ASN A 189 13.42 -8.15 14.88
N ASN A 190 12.23 -8.15 15.46
CA ASN A 190 11.64 -6.99 16.10
C ASN A 190 11.50 -7.21 17.62
N PRO A 191 12.40 -6.64 18.44
CA PRO A 191 12.36 -6.84 19.90
C PRO A 191 11.20 -6.10 20.57
N ASN A 192 10.50 -5.21 19.85
CA ASN A 192 9.36 -4.45 20.36
C ASN A 192 8.02 -5.15 20.06
N LEU A 193 8.01 -6.21 19.26
CA LEU A 193 6.88 -7.12 19.21
C LEU A 193 6.93 -7.98 20.48
N PRO A 194 5.82 -8.08 21.25
CA PRO A 194 5.81 -8.94 22.43
C PRO A 194 6.20 -10.37 22.02
N GLU A 195 7.18 -10.98 22.72
CA GLU A 195 7.65 -12.36 22.48
C GLU A 195 6.54 -13.42 22.56
N ASN A 196 5.35 -13.01 23.02
CA ASN A 196 4.09 -13.75 23.06
C ASN A 196 2.94 -13.02 22.34
N ALA A 197 3.12 -12.57 21.10
CA ALA A 197 1.98 -12.26 20.22
C ALA A 197 1.09 -13.50 19.90
N ALA A 198 1.50 -14.70 20.37
CA ALA A 198 0.71 -15.94 20.36
C ALA A 198 0.21 -16.40 21.75
N GLU A 199 0.53 -15.72 22.85
CA GLU A 199 0.02 -16.05 24.19
C GLU A 199 -0.25 -14.76 24.98
N GLY A 200 -1.40 -14.15 24.68
CA GLY A 200 -1.88 -12.91 25.30
C GLY A 200 -3.41 -12.80 25.33
N ALA A 201 -4.12 -13.93 25.29
CA ALA A 201 -5.49 -14.00 25.79
C ALA A 201 -5.44 -14.83 27.07
N HIS A 202 -5.25 -14.20 28.24
CA HIS A 202 -5.77 -14.70 29.51
C HIS A 202 -5.75 -13.57 30.56
N ASN A 203 -6.94 -13.36 31.14
CA ASN A 203 -7.28 -12.55 32.31
C ASN A 203 -7.58 -11.06 32.08
N GLY A 204 -8.57 -10.82 31.22
CA GLY A 204 -9.67 -9.95 31.58
C GLY A 204 -10.96 -10.76 31.52
N GLU A 205 -11.52 -11.14 32.66
CA GLU A 205 -12.96 -11.42 32.75
C GLU A 205 -13.69 -10.12 32.41
N GLY A 206 -13.90 -9.90 31.12
CA GLY A 206 -14.90 -9.01 30.55
C GLY A 206 -15.80 -9.90 29.71
N GLU A 207 -17.09 -9.86 30.00
CA GLU A 207 -18.14 -10.61 29.33
C GLU A 207 -17.88 -10.76 27.83
N ASN A 208 -18.01 -12.00 27.35
CA ASN A 208 -18.22 -12.32 25.95
C ASN A 208 -19.25 -11.32 25.39
N PRO A 209 -18.89 -10.37 24.50
CA PRO A 209 -19.90 -9.65 23.76
C PRO A 209 -20.51 -10.70 22.86
N GLU A 210 -21.68 -11.16 23.24
CA GLU A 210 -22.61 -11.89 22.38
C GLU A 210 -22.48 -11.33 20.97
N ALA A 211 -22.12 -12.20 20.02
CA ALA A 211 -21.88 -11.82 18.64
C ALA A 211 -23.04 -10.94 18.16
N ALA A 212 -22.76 -9.64 18.07
CA ALA A 212 -23.74 -8.69 17.59
C ALA A 212 -24.16 -9.15 16.18
N PRO A 213 -25.45 -9.01 15.83
CA PRO A 213 -25.93 -9.43 14.52
C PRO A 213 -25.04 -8.86 13.41
N ALA A 214 -24.80 -9.66 12.38
CA ALA A 214 -24.11 -9.32 11.14
C ALA A 214 -24.52 -7.92 10.63
N GLN A 215 -23.62 -6.93 10.75
CA GLN A 215 -23.88 -5.55 10.33
C GLN A 215 -22.97 -5.19 9.14
N PRO A 216 -23.49 -4.51 8.10
CA PRO A 216 -22.66 -3.90 7.06
C PRO A 216 -21.63 -2.95 7.68
N GLN A 217 -20.54 -2.64 7.00
CA GLN A 217 -19.47 -1.77 7.56
C GLN A 217 -19.22 -0.57 6.64
N THR A 218 -18.78 0.57 7.18
CA THR A 218 -18.55 1.79 6.37
C THR A 218 -17.16 2.40 6.61
N LEU A 219 -16.38 2.59 5.56
CA LEU A 219 -15.15 3.38 5.58
C LEU A 219 -15.43 4.77 5.00
N PHE A 220 -15.25 5.80 5.82
CA PHE A 220 -15.32 7.19 5.38
C PHE A 220 -13.96 7.66 4.88
N LEU A 221 -13.88 8.10 3.63
CA LEU A 221 -12.67 8.66 3.03
C LEU A 221 -12.86 10.16 2.78
N LEU A 222 -12.12 10.99 3.49
CA LEU A 222 -12.27 12.45 3.45
C LEU A 222 -11.10 13.13 2.73
N ASP A 223 -11.44 13.91 1.70
CA ASP A 223 -10.51 14.84 1.08
C ASP A 223 -10.09 15.94 2.07
N ALA A 224 -8.80 16.00 2.35
CA ALA A 224 -8.14 17.00 3.17
C ALA A 224 -7.22 17.90 2.32
N SER A 225 -7.44 17.99 1.01
CA SER A 225 -6.71 18.89 0.12
C SER A 225 -7.04 20.36 0.38
N ALA A 226 -6.18 21.26 -0.10
CA ALA A 226 -6.44 22.70 -0.06
C ALA A 226 -7.72 23.10 -0.82
N GLN A 227 -8.14 22.31 -1.81
CA GLN A 227 -9.35 22.56 -2.59
C GLN A 227 -10.63 22.38 -1.78
N MET A 228 -10.61 21.50 -0.76
CA MET A 228 -11.73 21.29 0.14
C MET A 228 -11.93 22.43 1.17
N ALA A 229 -10.91 23.28 1.39
CA ALA A 229 -10.89 24.28 2.45
C ALA A 229 -12.16 25.16 2.58
N PRO A 230 -12.81 25.65 1.50
CA PRO A 230 -14.01 26.47 1.62
C PRO A 230 -15.23 25.75 2.22
N GLN A 231 -15.28 24.42 2.13
CA GLN A 231 -16.41 23.61 2.56
C GLN A 231 -16.03 22.60 3.66
N PHE A 232 -14.77 22.55 4.07
CA PHE A 232 -14.24 21.48 4.91
C PHE A 232 -14.97 21.31 6.24
N ASP A 233 -15.30 22.41 6.93
CA ASP A 233 -16.03 22.36 8.19
C ASP A 233 -17.46 21.81 8.02
N ALA A 234 -18.14 22.19 6.94
CA ALA A 234 -19.48 21.68 6.62
C ALA A 234 -19.42 20.20 6.24
N THR A 235 -18.42 19.80 5.44
CA THR A 235 -18.17 18.41 5.05
C THR A 235 -17.89 17.54 6.29
N ARG A 236 -17.05 18.01 7.21
CA ARG A 236 -16.78 17.32 8.48
C ARG A 236 -18.04 17.18 9.33
N ALA A 237 -18.85 18.22 9.45
CA ALA A 237 -20.10 18.16 10.20
C ALA A 237 -21.05 17.11 9.61
N ARG A 238 -21.22 17.09 8.29
CA ARG A 238 -22.03 16.08 7.59
C ARG A 238 -21.50 14.66 7.80
N LEU A 239 -20.18 14.44 7.67
CA LEU A 239 -19.57 13.14 7.90
C LEU A 239 -19.80 12.66 9.34
N ALA A 240 -19.63 13.55 10.33
CA ALA A 240 -19.88 13.21 11.73
C ALA A 240 -21.35 12.84 11.98
N GLU A 241 -22.30 13.57 11.40
CA GLU A 241 -23.73 13.26 11.47
C GLU A 241 -24.04 11.90 10.83
N GLU A 242 -23.47 11.61 9.67
CA GLU A 242 -23.66 10.33 8.98
C GLU A 242 -23.06 9.17 9.76
N ALA A 243 -21.83 9.31 10.26
CA ALA A 243 -21.20 8.30 11.11
C ALA A 243 -22.01 8.03 12.38
N ALA A 244 -22.51 9.07 13.05
CA ALA A 244 -23.31 8.93 14.27
C ALA A 244 -24.68 8.27 14.05
N ALA A 245 -25.23 8.34 12.83
CA ALA A 245 -26.48 7.68 12.47
C ALA A 245 -26.31 6.18 12.16
N LEU A 246 -25.08 5.71 11.99
CA LEU A 246 -24.77 4.30 11.71
C LEU A 246 -24.65 3.49 13.00
N GLU A 247 -25.43 2.41 13.09
CA GLU A 247 -25.34 1.42 14.19
C GLU A 247 -24.32 0.29 13.87
N GLN A 248 -23.43 0.55 12.93
CA GLN A 248 -22.47 -0.41 12.37
C GLN A 248 -21.02 0.01 12.59
N PRO A 249 -20.03 -0.91 12.45
CA PRO A 249 -18.62 -0.55 12.45
C PRO A 249 -18.27 0.46 11.35
N VAL A 250 -17.50 1.48 11.73
CA VAL A 250 -17.04 2.53 10.83
C VAL A 250 -15.55 2.78 10.95
N ALA A 251 -14.92 3.21 9.86
CA ALA A 251 -13.51 3.62 9.78
C ALA A 251 -13.41 5.05 9.23
N LEU A 252 -12.33 5.77 9.54
CA LEU A 252 -12.08 7.14 9.05
C LEU A 252 -10.69 7.29 8.47
N TRP A 253 -10.64 7.64 7.20
CA TRP A 253 -9.43 7.95 6.46
C TRP A 253 -9.48 9.40 5.96
N ASN A 254 -8.31 10.01 5.80
CA ASN A 254 -8.20 11.28 5.08
C ASN A 254 -7.11 11.19 4.02
N TYR A 255 -7.20 12.03 2.98
CA TYR A 255 -6.22 12.04 1.91
C TYR A 255 -5.89 13.43 1.39
N SER A 256 -4.66 13.59 0.90
CA SER A 256 -4.13 14.76 0.22
C SER A 256 -2.77 14.39 -0.39
N SER A 257 -2.19 15.22 -1.24
CA SER A 257 -0.79 15.03 -1.59
C SER A 257 0.12 15.07 -0.36
N PRO A 258 1.22 14.28 -0.36
CA PRO A 258 2.22 14.36 0.69
C PRO A 258 2.83 15.76 0.79
N LEU A 259 2.79 16.33 2.00
CA LEU A 259 3.32 17.68 2.26
C LEU A 259 4.74 17.68 2.84
N ASN A 260 5.18 16.54 3.38
CA ASN A 260 6.46 16.39 4.05
C ASN A 260 7.38 15.48 3.23
N PRO A 261 8.66 15.84 3.07
CA PRO A 261 9.67 14.93 2.51
C PRO A 261 9.67 13.59 3.26
N GLY A 262 9.58 12.48 2.52
CA GLY A 262 9.54 11.12 3.09
C GLY A 262 8.14 10.52 3.28
N VAL A 263 7.06 11.30 3.10
CA VAL A 263 5.71 10.75 2.98
C VAL A 263 5.44 10.48 1.49
N THR A 264 5.12 9.23 1.15
CA THR A 264 4.85 8.82 -0.25
C THR A 264 3.39 8.40 -0.46
N ARG A 265 2.66 8.07 0.62
CA ARG A 265 1.24 7.70 0.55
C ARG A 265 0.35 8.94 0.64
N PRO A 266 -0.61 9.12 -0.28
CA PRO A 266 -1.50 10.27 -0.25
C PRO A 266 -2.69 10.12 0.69
N TRP A 267 -2.81 9.00 1.42
CA TRP A 267 -3.85 8.80 2.42
C TRP A 267 -3.28 8.43 3.80
N ARG A 268 -4.13 8.58 4.82
CA ARG A 268 -3.89 8.14 6.20
C ARG A 268 -5.11 7.42 6.73
N ASP A 269 -4.85 6.27 7.33
CA ASP A 269 -5.77 5.39 8.03
C ASP A 269 -5.88 5.83 9.50
N ASN A 270 -6.72 6.84 9.77
CA ASN A 270 -6.74 7.50 11.08
C ASN A 270 -7.50 6.71 12.15
N VAL A 271 -8.59 6.03 11.75
CA VAL A 271 -9.41 5.19 12.63
C VAL A 271 -9.74 3.90 11.87
N GLY A 272 -9.44 2.75 12.48
CA GLY A 272 -9.84 1.44 11.97
C GLY A 272 -11.33 1.17 12.12
N PHE A 273 -11.83 0.05 11.60
CA PHE A 273 -13.25 -0.31 11.75
C PHE A 273 -13.60 -0.53 13.23
N GLY A 274 -14.53 0.27 13.74
CA GLY A 274 -14.91 0.25 15.14
C GLY A 274 -16.15 1.09 15.45
N PRO A 275 -16.39 1.41 16.72
CA PRO A 275 -17.55 2.19 17.15
C PRO A 275 -17.54 3.62 16.55
N ALA A 276 -18.70 4.09 16.07
CA ALA A 276 -18.82 5.39 15.41
C ALA A 276 -18.45 6.59 16.29
N GLN A 277 -18.45 6.43 17.61
CA GLN A 277 -18.08 7.49 18.56
C GLN A 277 -16.60 7.87 18.44
N GLU A 278 -15.75 7.01 17.89
CA GLU A 278 -14.31 7.26 17.71
C GLU A 278 -14.00 8.22 16.54
N ILE A 279 -14.95 8.41 15.62
CA ILE A 279 -14.77 9.24 14.41
C ILE A 279 -14.66 10.72 14.74
N THR A 280 -15.60 11.24 15.56
CA THR A 280 -15.74 12.69 15.79
C THR A 280 -14.49 13.35 16.41
N PRO A 281 -13.84 12.78 17.44
CA PRO A 281 -12.62 13.37 18.01
C PRO A 281 -11.48 13.49 17.01
N VAL A 282 -11.28 12.47 16.17
CA VAL A 282 -10.21 12.44 15.16
C VAL A 282 -10.51 13.39 14.00
N LEU A 283 -11.74 13.35 13.49
CA LEU A 283 -12.23 14.24 12.44
C LEU A 283 -12.04 15.72 12.81
N ASN A 284 -12.19 16.05 14.09
CA ASN A 284 -12.02 17.42 14.57
C ASN A 284 -10.59 17.95 14.51
N GLY A 285 -9.60 17.05 14.50
CA GLY A 285 -8.17 17.38 14.42
C GLY A 285 -7.67 17.60 13.00
N PHE A 286 -8.48 17.33 11.97
CA PHE A 286 -8.03 17.51 10.60
C PHE A 286 -7.97 18.97 10.18
N GLY A 287 -6.99 19.26 9.34
CA GLY A 287 -6.89 20.49 8.55
C GLY A 287 -6.72 20.15 7.08
N THR A 288 -6.68 21.17 6.23
CA THR A 288 -6.55 21.03 4.79
C THR A 288 -5.17 21.46 4.27
N GLY A 289 -4.65 20.78 3.26
CA GLY A 289 -3.43 21.16 2.54
C GLY A 289 -3.11 20.21 1.40
N GLY A 290 -2.24 20.62 0.47
CA GLY A 290 -1.87 19.79 -0.68
C GLY A 290 -2.96 19.74 -1.77
N VAL A 291 -2.82 18.80 -2.70
CA VAL A 291 -3.74 18.60 -3.84
C VAL A 291 -4.58 17.32 -3.66
N PRO A 292 -5.79 17.24 -4.24
CA PRO A 292 -6.65 16.08 -4.06
C PRO A 292 -6.21 14.89 -4.94
N LEU A 293 -5.53 13.92 -4.34
CA LEU A 293 -5.18 12.65 -4.99
C LEU A 293 -6.27 11.58 -4.73
N THR A 294 -7.46 11.87 -5.26
CA THR A 294 -8.73 11.15 -5.01
C THR A 294 -8.74 9.73 -5.55
N ARG A 295 -8.31 9.53 -6.80
CA ARG A 295 -8.34 8.25 -7.51
C ARG A 295 -7.43 7.23 -6.85
N THR A 296 -6.20 7.63 -6.55
CA THR A 296 -5.26 6.77 -5.83
C THR A 296 -5.79 6.38 -4.45
N SER A 297 -6.36 7.36 -3.73
CA SER A 297 -6.81 7.15 -2.35
C SER A 297 -8.10 6.32 -2.26
N VAL A 298 -9.04 6.49 -3.19
CA VAL A 298 -10.29 5.71 -3.20
C VAL A 298 -10.04 4.25 -3.55
N LEU A 299 -9.09 3.96 -4.46
CA LEU A 299 -8.70 2.58 -4.75
C LEU A 299 -8.09 1.89 -3.52
N ALA A 300 -7.24 2.59 -2.77
CA ALA A 300 -6.68 2.08 -1.52
C ALA A 300 -7.79 1.79 -0.49
N ALA A 301 -8.75 2.71 -0.32
CA ALA A 301 -9.88 2.54 0.59
C ALA A 301 -10.81 1.38 0.17
N LEU A 302 -11.09 1.24 -1.13
CA LEU A 302 -11.91 0.14 -1.66
C LEU A 302 -11.23 -1.22 -1.47
N ARG A 303 -9.90 -1.29 -1.60
CA ARG A 303 -9.14 -2.49 -1.27
C ARG A 303 -9.27 -2.85 0.20
N THR A 304 -9.08 -1.89 1.11
CA THR A 304 -9.28 -2.13 2.55
C THR A 304 -10.72 -2.53 2.89
N ALA A 305 -11.72 -1.96 2.21
CA ALA A 305 -13.11 -2.38 2.35
C ALA A 305 -13.32 -3.82 1.86
N ALA A 306 -12.68 -4.23 0.77
CA ALA A 306 -12.73 -5.61 0.27
C ALA A 306 -12.11 -6.60 1.26
N GLU A 307 -10.95 -6.26 1.82
CA GLU A 307 -10.26 -7.05 2.86
C GLU A 307 -11.15 -7.19 4.11
N GLN A 308 -11.74 -6.08 4.57
CA GLN A 308 -12.67 -6.10 5.70
C GLN A 308 -13.90 -6.96 5.41
N ALA A 309 -14.44 -6.88 4.20
CA ALA A 309 -15.59 -7.68 3.80
C ALA A 309 -15.28 -9.17 3.76
N GLN A 310 -14.09 -9.53 3.30
CA GLN A 310 -13.60 -10.91 3.30
C GLN A 310 -13.37 -11.43 4.73
N ALA A 311 -12.71 -10.63 5.58
CA ALA A 311 -12.37 -11.02 6.95
C ALA A 311 -13.62 -11.24 7.82
N THR A 312 -14.64 -10.42 7.63
CA THR A 312 -15.87 -10.44 8.45
C THR A 312 -17.02 -11.22 7.80
N GLY A 313 -16.92 -11.53 6.51
CA GLY A 313 -18.02 -12.03 5.69
C GLY A 313 -19.16 -11.02 5.49
N GLN A 314 -18.99 -9.75 5.88
CA GLN A 314 -20.02 -8.71 5.80
C GLN A 314 -19.74 -7.72 4.67
N PRO A 315 -20.77 -7.16 4.01
CA PRO A 315 -20.55 -6.11 3.03
C PRO A 315 -19.88 -4.87 3.64
N ALA A 316 -18.95 -4.28 2.89
CA ALA A 316 -18.27 -3.04 3.23
C ALA A 316 -18.60 -1.95 2.21
N ARG A 317 -18.87 -0.74 2.70
CA ARG A 317 -19.16 0.45 1.92
C ARG A 317 -18.04 1.47 2.10
N VAL A 318 -17.58 2.08 1.03
CA VAL A 318 -16.73 3.27 1.07
C VAL A 318 -17.59 4.49 0.77
N VAL A 319 -17.57 5.48 1.66
CA VAL A 319 -18.20 6.79 1.43
C VAL A 319 -17.09 7.82 1.26
N LEU A 320 -16.92 8.28 0.01
CA LEU A 320 -15.91 9.25 -0.38
C LEU A 320 -16.49 10.66 -0.32
N PHE A 321 -15.89 11.54 0.47
CA PHE A 321 -16.13 12.99 0.43
C PHE A 321 -15.00 13.65 -0.35
N THR A 322 -15.28 14.14 -1.56
CA THR A 322 -14.24 14.62 -2.49
C THR A 322 -14.54 16.00 -3.04
N SER A 323 -13.51 16.83 -3.19
CA SER A 323 -13.60 18.12 -3.88
C SER A 323 -13.26 18.03 -5.37
N GLY A 324 -12.96 16.83 -5.87
CA GLY A 324 -12.45 16.57 -7.21
C GLY A 324 -11.16 15.77 -7.19
N THR A 325 -10.49 15.65 -8.33
CA THR A 325 -9.17 15.02 -8.43
C THR A 325 -8.19 15.94 -9.12
N ALA A 326 -6.93 15.90 -8.71
CA ALA A 326 -5.86 16.64 -9.34
C ALA A 326 -5.46 15.96 -10.67
N PRO A 327 -5.08 16.70 -11.72
CA PRO A 327 -4.61 16.12 -12.99
C PRO A 327 -3.35 15.25 -12.87
N GLU A 328 -2.56 15.46 -11.82
CA GLU A 328 -1.36 14.68 -11.47
C GLU A 328 -1.65 13.42 -10.62
N ASP A 329 -2.92 13.11 -10.40
CA ASP A 329 -3.36 11.81 -9.88
C ASP A 329 -3.66 10.83 -11.03
N LEU A 330 -3.98 9.58 -10.68
CA LEU A 330 -4.15 8.46 -11.60
C LEU A 330 -4.96 8.79 -12.86
N ASP A 331 -4.47 8.39 -14.04
CA ASP A 331 -5.16 8.68 -15.30
C ASP A 331 -6.52 7.96 -15.44
N ASP A 332 -7.40 8.52 -16.29
CA ASP A 332 -8.77 8.02 -16.49
C ASP A 332 -8.84 6.53 -16.84
N ALA A 333 -7.93 6.06 -17.71
CA ALA A 333 -7.99 4.69 -18.20
C ALA A 333 -7.47 3.70 -17.17
N ALA A 334 -6.40 4.04 -16.44
CA ALA A 334 -5.89 3.23 -15.34
C ALA A 334 -6.90 3.18 -14.19
N PHE A 335 -7.42 4.33 -13.77
CA PHE A 335 -8.41 4.43 -12.71
C PHE A 335 -9.69 3.68 -13.05
N GLY A 336 -10.27 3.91 -14.24
CA GLY A 336 -11.51 3.25 -14.64
C GLY A 336 -11.41 1.72 -14.66
N ARG A 337 -10.27 1.16 -15.11
CA ARG A 337 -10.05 -0.29 -15.08
C ARG A 337 -9.96 -0.84 -13.65
N GLN A 338 -9.19 -0.18 -12.78
CA GLN A 338 -9.00 -0.64 -11.41
C GLN A 338 -10.30 -0.51 -10.60
N LEU A 339 -10.99 0.63 -10.73
CA LEU A 339 -12.27 0.89 -10.08
C LEU A 339 -13.31 -0.16 -10.49
N ALA A 340 -13.45 -0.42 -11.79
CA ALA A 340 -14.38 -1.44 -12.29
C ALA A 340 -14.04 -2.83 -11.73
N SER A 341 -12.78 -3.25 -11.77
CA SER A 341 -12.35 -4.54 -11.24
C SER A 341 -12.60 -4.69 -9.74
N THR A 342 -12.36 -3.64 -8.95
CA THR A 342 -12.64 -3.68 -7.50
C THR A 342 -14.13 -3.77 -7.20
N LEU A 343 -14.97 -3.07 -7.98
CA LEU A 343 -16.43 -3.07 -7.81
C LEU A 343 -17.14 -4.27 -8.44
N GLU A 344 -16.41 -5.19 -9.11
CA GLU A 344 -16.94 -6.52 -9.45
C GLU A 344 -17.21 -7.37 -8.21
N ASN A 345 -16.57 -7.05 -7.07
CA ASN A 345 -16.87 -7.70 -5.80
C ASN A 345 -18.22 -7.21 -5.24
N PRO A 346 -19.26 -8.07 -5.18
CA PRO A 346 -20.59 -7.66 -4.74
C PRO A 346 -20.67 -7.31 -3.25
N GLN A 347 -19.63 -7.60 -2.46
CA GLN A 347 -19.54 -7.24 -1.05
C GLN A 347 -18.95 -5.84 -0.83
N VAL A 348 -18.50 -5.16 -1.89
CA VAL A 348 -17.91 -3.82 -1.81
C VAL A 348 -18.77 -2.83 -2.59
N SER A 349 -18.99 -1.66 -2.02
CA SER A 349 -19.71 -0.58 -2.69
C SER A 349 -19.05 0.77 -2.48
N LEU A 350 -19.19 1.66 -3.46
CA LEU A 350 -18.72 3.03 -3.41
C LEU A 350 -19.91 4.01 -3.45
N GLU A 351 -19.89 4.99 -2.56
CA GLU A 351 -20.77 6.15 -2.56
C GLU A 351 -19.92 7.42 -2.57
N VAL A 352 -20.25 8.36 -3.43
CA VAL A 352 -19.49 9.60 -3.60
C VAL A 352 -20.32 10.81 -3.19
N VAL A 353 -19.77 11.59 -2.28
CA VAL A 353 -20.27 12.90 -1.90
C VAL A 353 -19.37 13.94 -2.56
N GLN A 354 -19.86 14.50 -3.66
CA GLN A 354 -19.19 15.58 -4.36
C GLN A 354 -19.32 16.89 -3.57
N VAL A 355 -18.20 17.56 -3.37
CA VAL A 355 -18.13 18.88 -2.74
C VAL A 355 -17.59 19.89 -3.75
N GLY A 356 -18.33 20.97 -3.98
CA GLY A 356 -17.98 21.95 -5.01
C GLY A 356 -18.16 21.44 -6.45
N ASP A 357 -17.67 22.20 -7.42
CA ASP A 357 -18.06 22.04 -8.83
C ASP A 357 -17.08 21.20 -9.68
N GLN A 358 -15.94 20.80 -9.12
CA GLN A 358 -14.87 20.09 -9.83
C GLN A 358 -15.02 18.58 -9.66
N ALA A 359 -16.08 17.99 -10.22
CA ALA A 359 -16.29 16.55 -10.10
C ALA A 359 -15.34 15.72 -10.97
N ASP A 360 -14.90 14.57 -10.46
CA ASP A 360 -14.22 13.56 -11.28
C ASP A 360 -15.27 12.84 -12.15
N PRO A 361 -15.15 12.88 -13.49
CA PRO A 361 -16.14 12.30 -14.38
C PRO A 361 -16.32 10.77 -14.19
N LEU A 362 -15.28 10.07 -13.75
CA LEU A 362 -15.34 8.62 -13.53
C LEU A 362 -15.97 8.24 -12.19
N LEU A 363 -16.10 9.19 -11.28
CA LEU A 363 -16.78 9.01 -9.99
C LEU A 363 -18.24 9.52 -10.01
N ALA A 364 -18.63 10.27 -11.05
CA ALA A 364 -19.93 10.91 -11.14
C ALA A 364 -21.11 9.93 -11.11
N GLU A 365 -20.95 8.70 -11.61
CA GLU A 365 -22.01 7.68 -11.57
C GLU A 365 -22.28 7.13 -10.15
N TYR A 366 -21.33 7.31 -9.23
CA TYR A 366 -21.43 6.90 -7.83
C TYR A 366 -21.86 8.06 -6.91
N ALA A 367 -22.05 9.26 -7.47
CA ALA A 367 -22.43 10.45 -6.73
C ALA A 367 -23.88 10.39 -6.25
N ARG A 368 -24.15 10.88 -5.03
CA ARG A 368 -25.50 10.96 -4.45
C ARG A 368 -25.89 12.36 -3.98
#